data_AF-A0A8D0YW68-F1
#
_entry.id   AF-A0A8D0YW68-F1
#
_cell.length_a   1.000
_cell.length_b   1.000
_cell.length_c   1.000
_cell.angle_alpha   90.00
_cell.angle_beta   90.00
_cell.angle_gamma   90.00
#
_symmetry.space_group_name_H-M   'P 1'
#
loop_
_entity.id
_entity.type
_entity.pdbx_description
1 polymer ?
#
loop_
_entity_poly.entity_id
_entity_poly.type
_entity_poly.pdbx_seq_one_letter_code
_entity_poly.pdbx_strand_id
1 'polypeptide(L)'
;MGFFSSVLLLVLHLLQGSRTSLVQLNANGYEGVLIAIDPAVPEDETLITEIKDMVTTASTFLFEATEKRFFFKNVSILIPESWKNTQYKRPKHESYKHADVIVAPPTVPGRDEPYTKQFTACGEKAEYIHFTPDFVLGKKQNEFGPPGRNFRQPISSFVSMFGVQALKPESRGSNPDSPTAVGDLGQGT
;
A
#
# COMPACT_ATOMS: atom_id res chain seq x y z
N MET A 1 16.24 -22.51 44.11
CA MET A 1 15.27 -21.47 43.70
C MET A 1 15.76 -20.78 42.43
N GLY A 2 15.61 -21.39 41.25
CA GLY A 2 16.14 -20.80 40.00
C GLY A 2 15.34 -21.09 38.73
N PHE A 3 14.51 -22.14 38.74
CA PHE A 3 13.76 -22.57 37.57
C PHE A 3 12.62 -21.59 37.20
N PHE A 4 11.90 -21.06 38.19
CA PHE A 4 10.79 -20.12 37.96
C PHE A 4 11.23 -18.79 37.33
N SER A 5 12.44 -18.32 37.66
CA SER A 5 12.99 -17.08 37.09
C SER A 5 13.37 -17.25 35.62
N SER A 6 13.95 -18.40 35.25
CA SER A 6 14.27 -18.70 33.85
C SER A 6 13.04 -18.87 32.99
N VAL A 7 11.98 -19.51 33.50
CA VAL A 7 10.70 -19.66 32.78
C VAL A 7 10.03 -18.31 32.59
N LEU A 8 10.03 -17.44 33.62
CA LEU A 8 9.48 -16.09 33.51
C LEU A 8 10.22 -15.25 32.48
N LEU A 9 11.56 -15.34 32.42
CA LEU A 9 12.36 -14.65 31.41
C LEU A 9 12.10 -15.17 30.00
N LEU A 10 11.92 -16.48 29.82
CA LEU A 10 11.56 -17.08 28.52
C LEU A 10 10.16 -16.65 28.05
N VAL A 11 9.19 -16.63 28.96
CA VAL A 11 7.84 -16.12 28.69
C VAL A 11 7.91 -14.62 28.35
N LEU A 12 8.70 -13.82 29.08
CA LEU A 12 8.88 -12.40 28.79
C LEU A 12 9.54 -12.14 27.42
N HIS A 13 10.46 -13.00 26.98
CA HIS A 13 11.06 -12.93 25.64
C HIS A 13 10.06 -13.31 24.55
N LEU A 14 9.19 -14.28 24.78
CA LEU A 14 8.09 -14.63 23.86
C LEU A 14 7.01 -13.54 23.80
N LEU A 15 6.85 -12.77 24.88
CA LEU A 15 5.96 -11.60 24.97
C LEU A 15 6.58 -10.31 24.41
N GLN A 16 7.84 -10.30 23.98
CA GLN A 16 8.38 -9.17 23.22
C GLN A 16 7.64 -9.12 21.88
N GLY A 17 6.61 -8.28 21.86
CA GLY A 17 5.66 -8.14 20.77
C GLY A 17 6.36 -8.16 19.42
N SER A 18 5.99 -9.15 18.61
CA SER A 18 6.34 -9.15 17.20
C SER A 18 5.89 -7.82 16.60
N ARG A 19 6.77 -7.19 15.81
CA ARG A 19 6.43 -6.00 15.00
C ARG A 19 5.49 -6.43 13.87
N THR A 20 4.31 -6.90 14.20
CA THR A 20 3.31 -7.30 13.21
C THR A 20 2.56 -6.05 12.82
N SER A 21 2.64 -5.65 11.56
CA SER A 21 1.62 -4.73 11.06
C SER A 21 0.24 -5.35 11.25
N LEU A 22 -0.76 -4.49 11.46
CA LEU A 22 -2.11 -4.87 11.85
C LEU A 22 -2.92 -5.49 10.70
N VAL A 23 -2.30 -5.66 9.53
CA VAL A 23 -2.99 -6.08 8.32
C VAL A 23 -3.39 -7.54 8.40
N GLN A 24 -4.67 -7.79 8.15
CA GLN A 24 -5.27 -9.11 8.10
C GLN A 24 -6.08 -9.27 6.82
N LEU A 25 -6.08 -10.48 6.27
CA LEU A 25 -6.96 -10.83 5.15
C LEU A 25 -8.23 -11.46 5.71
N ASN A 26 -9.37 -10.80 5.51
CA ASN A 26 -10.66 -11.25 6.01
C ASN A 26 -11.70 -11.23 4.89
N ALA A 27 -12.28 -12.39 4.57
CA ALA A 27 -13.24 -12.57 3.47
C ALA A 27 -12.75 -11.94 2.14
N ASN A 28 -11.48 -12.19 1.81
CA ASN A 28 -10.75 -11.65 0.66
C ASN A 28 -10.49 -10.12 0.68
N GLY A 29 -10.86 -9.42 1.75
CA GLY A 29 -10.55 -8.02 1.96
C GLY A 29 -9.38 -7.83 2.91
N TYR A 30 -8.42 -6.99 2.55
CA TYR A 30 -7.38 -6.51 3.46
C TYR A 30 -7.96 -5.51 4.45
N GLU A 31 -7.84 -5.82 5.74
CA GLU A 31 -8.25 -4.99 6.86
C GLU A 31 -7.03 -4.58 7.68
N GLY A 32 -7.06 -3.41 8.30
CA GLY A 32 -6.01 -2.98 9.23
C GLY A 32 -4.77 -2.38 8.55
N VAL A 33 -4.88 -1.99 7.27
CA VAL A 33 -3.82 -1.23 6.59
C VAL A 33 -3.69 0.13 7.26
N LEU A 34 -2.48 0.47 7.70
CA LEU A 34 -2.20 1.72 8.40
C LEU A 34 -1.34 2.66 7.56
N ILE A 35 -1.91 3.81 7.21
CA ILE A 35 -1.19 4.90 6.54
C ILE A 35 -0.91 5.99 7.57
N ALA A 36 0.34 6.37 7.79
CA ALA A 36 0.70 7.44 8.71
C ALA A 36 1.23 8.67 7.96
N ILE A 37 0.79 9.85 8.39
CA ILE A 37 1.32 11.13 7.91
C ILE A 37 2.35 11.62 8.92
N ASP A 38 3.52 12.01 8.43
CA ASP A 38 4.61 12.52 9.26
C ASP A 38 4.29 13.91 9.82
N PRO A 39 4.63 14.20 11.09
CA PRO A 39 4.35 15.50 11.70
C PRO A 39 5.05 16.69 11.01
N ALA A 40 6.10 16.44 10.23
CA ALA A 40 6.76 17.46 9.42
C ALA A 40 5.97 17.86 8.16
N VAL A 41 4.93 17.10 7.79
CA VAL A 41 4.05 17.45 6.67
C VAL A 41 3.06 18.53 7.12
N PRO A 42 2.98 19.68 6.42
CA PRO A 42 2.02 20.72 6.74
C PRO A 42 0.58 20.22 6.57
N GLU A 43 -0.32 20.78 7.38
CA GLU A 43 -1.75 20.44 7.33
C GLU A 43 -2.35 20.82 5.98
N ASP A 44 -2.93 19.82 5.31
CA ASP A 44 -3.59 19.95 4.01
C ASP A 44 -4.77 18.98 3.93
N GLU A 45 -5.99 19.51 3.85
CA GLU A 45 -7.22 18.71 3.77
C GLU A 45 -7.32 17.93 2.46
N THR A 46 -6.68 18.43 1.38
CA THR A 46 -6.65 17.74 0.09
C THR A 46 -5.83 16.47 0.17
N LEU A 47 -4.77 16.45 0.99
CA LEU A 47 -3.91 15.28 1.18
C LEU A 47 -4.69 14.05 1.67
N ILE A 48 -5.59 14.23 2.64
CA ILE A 48 -6.44 13.12 3.13
C ILE A 48 -7.35 12.60 2.01
N THR A 49 -7.86 13.51 1.18
CA THR A 49 -8.77 13.17 0.08
C THR A 49 -8.03 12.40 -1.00
N GLU A 50 -6.84 12.85 -1.39
CA GLU A 50 -5.98 12.16 -2.37
C GLU A 50 -5.49 10.80 -1.85
N ILE A 51 -5.16 10.67 -0.56
CA ILE A 51 -4.83 9.35 0.03
C ILE A 51 -6.03 8.39 -0.10
N LYS A 52 -7.26 8.85 0.14
CA LYS A 52 -8.46 8.02 -0.02
C LYS A 52 -8.67 7.61 -1.47
N ASP A 53 -8.52 8.54 -2.41
CA ASP A 53 -8.65 8.24 -3.84
C ASP A 53 -7.60 7.24 -4.29
N MET A 54 -6.36 7.44 -3.85
CA MET A 54 -5.24 6.55 -4.09
C MET A 54 -5.50 5.13 -3.60
N VAL A 55 -5.93 4.98 -2.35
CA VAL A 55 -6.27 3.67 -1.76
C VAL A 55 -7.43 3.02 -2.52
N THR A 56 -8.43 3.80 -2.90
CA THR A 56 -9.58 3.31 -3.68
C THR A 56 -9.15 2.81 -5.05
N THR A 57 -8.33 3.58 -5.75
CA THR A 57 -7.75 3.20 -7.05
C THR A 57 -6.87 1.95 -6.94
N ALA A 58 -6.03 1.89 -5.92
CA ALA A 58 -5.20 0.72 -5.64
C ALA A 58 -6.04 -0.53 -5.33
N SER A 59 -7.15 -0.36 -4.62
CA SER A 59 -8.11 -1.43 -4.33
C SER A 59 -8.76 -1.98 -5.59
N THR A 60 -9.27 -1.10 -6.47
CA THR A 60 -9.84 -1.50 -7.76
C THR A 60 -8.82 -2.22 -8.62
N PHE A 61 -7.59 -1.70 -8.71
CA PHE A 61 -6.52 -2.34 -9.47
C PHE A 61 -6.19 -3.73 -8.92
N LEU A 62 -6.03 -3.86 -7.59
CA LEU A 62 -5.75 -5.14 -6.94
C LEU A 62 -6.89 -6.14 -7.23
N PHE A 63 -8.13 -5.68 -7.16
CA PHE A 63 -9.31 -6.49 -7.45
C PHE A 63 -9.31 -7.00 -8.89
N GLU A 64 -9.07 -6.12 -9.86
CA GLU A 64 -9.00 -6.51 -11.28
C GLU A 64 -7.81 -7.43 -11.58
N ALA A 65 -6.63 -7.11 -11.06
CA ALA A 65 -5.40 -7.88 -11.27
C ALA A 65 -5.44 -9.27 -10.63
N THR A 66 -6.27 -9.46 -9.59
CA THR A 66 -6.43 -10.74 -8.88
C THR A 66 -7.66 -11.52 -9.32
N GLU A 67 -8.21 -11.22 -10.51
CA GLU A 67 -9.42 -11.84 -11.04
C GLU A 67 -10.62 -11.71 -10.08
N LYS A 68 -10.81 -10.51 -9.53
CA LYS A 68 -11.91 -10.14 -8.63
C LYS A 68 -11.87 -10.86 -7.29
N ARG A 69 -10.66 -11.12 -6.78
CA ARG A 69 -10.47 -11.83 -5.50
C ARG A 69 -10.17 -10.88 -4.36
N PHE A 70 -9.09 -10.11 -4.46
CA PHE A 70 -8.59 -9.33 -3.32
C PHE A 70 -8.88 -7.84 -3.46
N PHE A 71 -9.17 -7.16 -2.35
CA PHE A 71 -9.44 -5.72 -2.32
C PHE A 71 -9.07 -5.14 -0.94
N PHE A 72 -8.93 -3.82 -0.84
CA PHE A 72 -8.81 -3.13 0.45
C PHE A 72 -10.18 -2.88 1.04
N LYS A 73 -10.41 -3.40 2.25
CA LYS A 73 -11.68 -3.32 2.96
C LYS A 73 -11.67 -2.28 4.07
N ASN A 74 -10.60 -2.24 4.87
CA ASN A 74 -10.46 -1.25 5.94
C ASN A 74 -9.03 -0.70 5.99
N VAL A 75 -8.92 0.61 5.78
CA VAL A 75 -7.67 1.37 5.83
C VAL A 75 -7.83 2.50 6.83
N SER A 76 -6.87 2.60 7.75
CA SER A 76 -6.81 3.65 8.77
C SER A 76 -5.73 4.66 8.41
N ILE A 77 -6.06 5.95 8.53
CA ILE A 77 -5.11 7.05 8.32
C ILE A 77 -4.79 7.67 9.67
N LEU A 78 -3.52 7.59 10.07
CA LEU A 78 -2.99 8.20 11.28
C LEU A 78 -2.56 9.64 10.99
N ILE A 79 -3.30 10.58 11.56
CA ILE A 79 -3.02 12.02 11.48
C ILE A 79 -2.04 12.40 12.59
N PRO A 80 -0.98 13.18 12.31
CA PRO A 80 -0.04 13.61 13.32
C PRO A 80 -0.64 14.63 14.28
N GLU A 81 -0.12 14.67 15.51
CA GLU A 81 -0.54 15.62 16.55
C GLU A 81 -0.21 17.09 16.19
N SER A 82 0.64 17.33 15.18
CA SER A 82 0.97 18.67 14.71
C SER A 82 -0.19 19.39 13.99
N TRP A 83 -1.20 18.64 13.52
CA TRP A 83 -2.37 19.20 12.84
C TRP A 83 -3.41 19.67 13.87
N LYS A 84 -4.01 20.85 13.64
CA LYS A 84 -4.83 21.53 14.65
C LYS A 84 -6.31 21.11 14.65
N ASN A 85 -6.74 20.35 13.64
CA ASN A 85 -8.14 20.00 13.48
C ASN A 85 -8.62 18.98 14.52
N THR A 86 -9.62 19.35 15.30
CA THR A 86 -10.18 18.58 16.43
C THR A 86 -11.15 17.48 16.02
N GLN A 87 -11.43 17.30 14.72
CA GLN A 87 -12.41 16.32 14.25
C GLN A 87 -11.88 14.88 14.20
N TYR A 88 -10.57 14.68 14.38
CA TYR A 88 -9.96 13.36 14.28
C TYR A 88 -10.11 12.54 15.58
N LYS A 89 -10.38 11.25 15.42
CA LYS A 89 -10.47 10.33 16.56
C LYS A 89 -9.08 9.95 17.05
N ARG A 90 -8.93 9.83 18.37
CA ARG A 90 -7.68 9.35 18.96
C ARG A 90 -7.43 7.89 18.53
N PRO A 91 -6.23 7.57 18.02
CA PRO A 91 -5.81 6.20 17.75
C PRO A 91 -5.93 5.32 18.99
N LYS A 92 -6.35 4.07 18.82
CA LYS A 92 -6.43 3.10 19.93
C LYS A 92 -5.21 2.20 19.97
N HIS A 93 -4.81 1.69 18.81
CA HIS A 93 -3.70 0.72 18.67
C HIS A 93 -2.76 1.09 17.52
N GLU A 94 -3.14 2.08 16.70
CA GLU A 94 -2.37 2.55 15.56
C GLU A 94 -1.21 3.42 16.04
N SER A 95 -0.02 3.16 15.53
CA SER A 95 1.17 3.93 15.88
C SER A 95 2.05 4.12 14.66
N TYR A 96 2.73 5.25 14.57
CA TYR A 96 3.60 5.59 13.45
C TYR A 96 4.66 4.50 13.16
N LYS A 97 5.21 3.86 14.20
CA LYS A 97 6.22 2.78 14.07
C LYS A 97 5.71 1.50 13.42
N HIS A 98 4.40 1.30 13.38
CA HIS A 98 3.75 0.12 12.81
C HIS A 98 2.97 0.46 11.53
N ALA A 99 3.21 1.63 10.94
CA ALA A 99 2.56 2.05 9.71
C ALA A 99 3.06 1.21 8.53
N ASP A 100 2.14 0.76 7.69
CA ASP A 100 2.46 0.07 6.44
C ASP A 100 2.92 1.06 5.37
N VAL A 101 2.38 2.28 5.43
CA VAL A 101 2.63 3.36 4.49
C VAL A 101 2.90 4.62 5.28
N ILE A 102 3.95 5.34 4.90
CA ILE A 102 4.35 6.58 5.53
C ILE A 102 4.36 7.68 4.47
N VAL A 103 3.61 8.74 4.72
CA VAL A 103 3.63 9.97 3.93
C VAL A 103 4.54 10.96 4.66
N ALA A 104 5.75 11.17 4.16
CA ALA A 104 6.73 12.06 4.77
C ALA A 104 7.46 12.90 3.70
N PRO A 105 8.09 14.03 4.09
CA PRO A 105 8.97 14.76 3.20
C PRO A 105 10.06 13.84 2.60
N PRO A 106 10.57 14.17 1.40
CA PRO A 106 11.61 13.37 0.76
C PRO A 106 12.86 13.34 1.64
N THR A 107 13.50 12.18 1.76
CA THR A 107 14.76 12.02 2.51
C THR A 107 15.88 12.86 1.92
N VAL A 108 15.85 13.06 0.60
CA VAL A 108 16.77 13.94 -0.14
C VAL A 108 15.92 14.99 -0.87
N PRO A 109 16.15 16.29 -0.67
CA PRO A 109 15.39 17.34 -1.35
C PRO A 109 15.35 17.11 -2.86
N GLY A 110 14.14 17.17 -3.44
CA GLY A 110 13.90 16.96 -4.88
C GLY A 110 13.78 15.50 -5.33
N ARG A 111 14.01 14.51 -4.46
CA ARG A 111 13.74 13.09 -4.76
C ARG A 111 12.38 12.67 -4.20
N ASP A 112 11.34 13.00 -4.95
CA ASP A 112 9.94 12.69 -4.64
C ASP A 112 9.49 11.30 -5.09
N GLU A 113 10.46 10.44 -5.44
CA GLU A 113 10.18 9.11 -5.94
C GLU A 113 9.63 8.21 -4.83
N PRO A 114 8.45 7.58 -5.03
CA PRO A 114 7.90 6.63 -4.07
C PRO A 114 8.80 5.39 -3.99
N TYR A 115 9.07 4.89 -2.78
CA TYR A 115 9.91 3.71 -2.61
C TYR A 115 9.37 2.79 -1.52
N THR A 116 9.79 1.53 -1.58
CA THR A 116 9.48 0.52 -0.56
C THR A 116 10.74 0.17 0.20
N LYS A 117 10.67 0.25 1.52
CA LYS A 117 11.78 -0.13 2.38
C LYS A 117 11.68 -1.60 2.71
N GLN A 118 12.52 -2.40 2.08
CA GLN A 118 12.63 -3.83 2.33
C GLN A 118 14.05 -4.14 2.79
N PHE A 119 14.20 -4.61 4.03
CA PHE A 119 15.47 -5.13 4.55
C PHE A 119 15.54 -6.66 4.56
N THR A 120 14.45 -7.31 4.18
CA THR A 120 14.25 -8.75 4.24
C THR A 120 14.45 -9.39 2.86
N ALA A 121 14.60 -10.72 2.83
CA ALA A 121 14.75 -11.47 1.59
C ALA A 121 13.54 -11.29 0.65
N CYS A 122 13.72 -11.60 -0.63
CA CYS A 122 12.61 -11.64 -1.58
C CYS A 122 11.51 -12.60 -1.09
N GLY A 123 10.25 -12.18 -1.13
CA GLY A 123 9.09 -12.95 -0.63
C GLY A 123 8.70 -12.67 0.82
N GLU A 124 9.54 -11.94 1.57
CA GLU A 124 9.22 -11.46 2.91
C GLU A 124 8.53 -10.09 2.86
N LYS A 125 7.75 -9.81 3.90
CA LYS A 125 7.05 -8.53 4.05
C LYS A 125 8.04 -7.36 4.12
N ALA A 126 7.74 -6.28 3.39
CA ALA A 126 8.47 -5.02 3.48
C ALA A 126 8.20 -4.29 4.81
N GLU A 127 9.14 -3.43 5.24
CA GLU A 127 9.01 -2.66 6.49
C GLU A 127 7.91 -1.59 6.37
N TYR A 128 7.99 -0.74 5.34
CA TYR A 128 6.96 0.23 4.97
C TYR A 128 7.17 0.75 3.55
N ILE A 129 6.12 1.39 3.02
CA ILE A 129 6.16 2.16 1.77
C ILE A 129 6.28 3.64 2.13
N HIS A 130 7.14 4.38 1.44
CA HIS A 130 7.30 5.82 1.61
C HIS A 130 6.71 6.56 0.41
N PHE A 131 5.88 7.56 0.72
CA PHE A 131 5.35 8.51 -0.24
C PHE A 131 5.69 9.92 0.18
N THR A 132 5.94 10.79 -0.80
CA THR A 132 6.02 12.24 -0.55
C THR A 132 4.66 12.91 -0.72
N PRO A 133 4.37 13.98 0.04
CA PRO A 133 3.13 14.73 -0.12
C PRO A 133 2.92 15.23 -1.55
N ASP A 134 3.98 15.68 -2.23
CA ASP A 134 3.89 16.17 -3.61
C ASP A 134 3.61 15.06 -4.63
N PHE A 135 4.06 13.82 -4.36
CA PHE A 135 3.68 12.65 -5.13
C PHE A 135 2.19 12.33 -4.93
N VAL A 136 1.72 12.29 -3.68
CA VAL A 136 0.32 12.01 -3.33
C VAL A 136 -0.62 13.05 -3.94
N LEU A 137 -0.26 14.33 -3.89
CA LEU A 137 -1.04 15.44 -4.44
C LEU A 137 -0.99 15.54 -5.97
N GLY A 138 -0.34 14.59 -6.66
CA GLY A 138 -0.26 14.58 -8.13
C GLY A 138 0.61 15.69 -8.74
N LYS A 139 1.32 16.49 -7.93
CA LYS A 139 2.19 17.58 -8.44
C LYS A 139 3.34 17.07 -9.30
N LYS A 140 3.70 15.79 -9.14
CA LYS A 140 4.73 15.11 -9.92
C LYS A 140 4.18 14.27 -11.07
N GLN A 141 2.95 14.52 -11.51
CA GLN A 141 2.32 13.80 -12.62
C GLN A 141 3.06 13.91 -13.96
N ASN A 142 3.89 14.94 -14.16
CA ASN A 142 4.68 15.08 -15.39
C ASN A 142 5.91 14.15 -15.39
N GLU A 143 6.40 13.80 -14.21
CA GLU A 143 7.58 12.96 -14.00
C GLU A 143 7.17 11.49 -13.84
N PHE A 144 6.10 11.24 -13.09
CA PHE A 144 5.61 9.90 -12.79
C PHE A 144 4.31 9.54 -13.50
N GLY A 145 3.69 10.45 -14.27
CA GLY A 145 2.39 10.24 -14.93
C GLY A 145 1.17 10.43 -14.03
N PRO A 146 -0.07 10.29 -14.55
CA PRO A 146 -1.28 10.45 -13.77
C PRO A 146 -1.30 9.47 -12.59
N PRO A 147 -1.70 9.91 -11.38
CA PRO A 147 -1.75 9.04 -10.20
C PRO A 147 -2.64 7.80 -10.41
N GLY A 148 -3.59 7.79 -11.34
CA GLY A 148 -4.37 6.58 -11.65
C GLY A 148 -3.69 5.52 -12.54
N ARG A 149 -2.71 5.90 -13.39
CA ARG A 149 -2.20 5.01 -14.47
C ARG A 149 -0.77 4.48 -14.25
N ASN A 150 0.09 5.25 -13.59
CA ASN A 150 1.48 4.87 -13.34
C ASN A 150 1.73 4.39 -11.91
N PHE A 151 0.65 4.21 -11.17
CA PHE A 151 0.64 3.49 -9.92
C PHE A 151 1.03 2.00 -10.06
N ARG A 152 1.40 1.49 -11.24
CA ARG A 152 1.90 0.11 -11.38
C ARG A 152 3.12 -0.21 -10.50
N GLN A 153 4.06 0.72 -10.33
CA GLN A 153 5.26 0.52 -9.50
C GLN A 153 4.92 0.61 -7.99
N PRO A 154 4.23 1.67 -7.52
CA PRO A 154 3.72 1.75 -6.15
C PRO A 154 2.72 0.65 -5.80
N ILE A 155 1.73 0.36 -6.65
CA ILE A 155 0.71 -0.69 -6.43
C ILE A 155 1.36 -2.06 -6.48
N SER A 156 2.29 -2.36 -7.39
CA SER A 156 3.03 -3.62 -7.33
C SER A 156 3.73 -3.77 -5.99
N SER A 157 4.28 -2.67 -5.45
CA SER A 157 4.90 -2.68 -4.13
C SER A 157 3.89 -2.77 -2.98
N PHE A 158 2.74 -2.10 -3.10
CA PHE A 158 1.60 -2.14 -2.19
C PHE A 158 1.04 -3.56 -2.11
N VAL A 159 0.82 -4.20 -3.25
CA VAL A 159 0.36 -5.59 -3.43
C VAL A 159 1.41 -6.58 -2.89
N SER A 160 2.69 -6.35 -3.19
CA SER A 160 3.80 -7.17 -2.69
C SER A 160 3.96 -7.09 -1.17
N MET A 161 3.67 -5.93 -0.57
CA MET A 161 3.76 -5.74 0.89
C MET A 161 2.71 -6.56 1.65
N PHE A 162 1.56 -6.83 1.03
CA PHE A 162 0.52 -7.66 1.62
C PHE A 162 0.63 -9.14 1.27
N GLY A 163 1.78 -9.58 0.73
CA GLY A 163 2.01 -10.99 0.39
C GLY A 163 1.12 -11.51 -0.74
N VAL A 164 0.47 -10.61 -1.50
CA VAL A 164 -0.19 -11.00 -2.75
C VAL A 164 0.90 -11.14 -3.79
N GLN A 165 1.30 -12.37 -4.07
CA GLN A 165 2.04 -12.67 -5.28
C GLN A 165 1.10 -12.32 -6.45
N ALA A 166 1.29 -11.17 -7.08
CA ALA A 166 0.66 -10.89 -8.37
C ALA A 166 1.20 -11.94 -9.34
N LEU A 167 0.43 -13.00 -9.59
CA LEU A 167 0.76 -13.97 -10.62
C LEU A 167 0.82 -13.19 -11.93
N LYS A 168 2.03 -13.04 -12.46
CA LYS A 168 2.23 -12.49 -13.79
C LYS A 168 1.36 -13.33 -14.73
N PRO A 169 0.39 -12.75 -15.45
CA PRO A 169 -0.30 -13.52 -16.47
C PRO A 169 0.79 -14.00 -17.43
N GLU A 170 0.90 -15.33 -17.57
CA GLU A 170 1.70 -15.97 -18.59
C GLU A 170 1.42 -15.20 -19.88
N SER A 171 2.43 -14.49 -20.38
CA SER A 171 2.31 -13.81 -21.66
C SER A 171 2.06 -14.91 -22.67
N ARG A 172 0.80 -15.10 -23.05
CA ARG A 172 0.40 -16.01 -24.12
C ARG A 172 1.23 -15.57 -25.31
N GLY A 173 2.26 -16.37 -25.61
CA GLY A 173 3.21 -16.08 -26.67
C GLY A 173 2.42 -15.72 -27.91
N SER A 174 2.73 -14.55 -28.47
CA SER A 174 2.28 -14.19 -29.80
C SER A 174 2.86 -15.23 -30.75
N ASN A 175 2.09 -16.28 -31.03
CA ASN A 175 2.35 -17.22 -32.10
C ASN A 175 2.14 -16.43 -33.41
N PRO A 176 3.19 -16.19 -34.23
CA PRO A 176 3.06 -15.36 -35.41
C PRO A 176 2.35 -16.05 -36.59
N ASP A 177 1.92 -17.30 -36.43
CA ASP A 177 1.30 -18.08 -37.50
C ASP A 177 -0.17 -18.42 -37.21
N SER A 178 -1.08 -17.49 -37.49
CA SER A 178 -2.40 -17.85 -38.04
C SER A 178 -3.13 -16.68 -38.70
N PRO A 179 -3.91 -16.97 -39.76
CA PRO A 179 -4.16 -16.03 -40.83
C PRO A 179 -5.36 -15.12 -40.57
N THR A 180 -5.24 -13.91 -41.11
CA THR A 180 -6.30 -12.89 -41.27
C THR A 180 -7.59 -13.52 -41.80
N ALA A 181 -8.64 -13.53 -40.97
CA ALA A 181 -10.00 -13.82 -41.42
C ALA A 181 -10.73 -12.50 -41.69
N VAL A 182 -10.95 -12.27 -42.99
CA VAL A 182 -11.93 -11.34 -43.58
C VAL A 182 -13.34 -11.77 -43.16
N GLY A 183 -14.23 -10.81 -42.88
CA GLY A 183 -15.63 -11.11 -42.54
C GLY A 183 -16.55 -9.88 -42.46
N ASP A 184 -17.02 -9.46 -43.63
CA ASP A 184 -18.24 -8.71 -44.00
C ASP A 184 -19.03 -7.82 -43.02
N LEU A 185 -19.27 -6.58 -43.48
CA LEU A 185 -20.36 -5.69 -43.09
C LEU A 185 -21.63 -6.05 -43.90
N GLY A 186 -22.58 -6.73 -43.27
CA GLY A 186 -23.93 -6.91 -43.79
C GLY A 186 -24.89 -5.82 -43.29
N GLN A 187 -25.50 -5.09 -44.22
CA GLN A 187 -26.67 -4.22 -44.02
C GLN A 187 -27.99 -5.02 -43.94
N GLY A 188 -29.01 -4.40 -43.35
CA GLY A 188 -30.44 -4.75 -43.49
C GLY A 188 -31.01 -5.38 -42.22
N THR A 189 -32.04 -4.86 -41.56
CA THR A 189 -33.18 -4.01 -42.00
C THR A 189 -33.59 -3.03 -40.90
#